data_AF-A0A947G152-F1
#
_entry.id   AF-A0A947G152-F1
#
_cell.length_a   1.000
_cell.length_b   1.000
_cell.length_c   1.000
_cell.angle_alpha   90.00
_cell.angle_beta   90.00
_cell.angle_gamma   90.00
#
_symmetry.space_group_name_H-M   'P 1'
#
loop_
_entity.id
_entity.type
_entity.pdbx_description
1 polymer ?
#
loop_
_entity_poly.entity_id
_entity_poly.type
_entity_poly.pdbx_seq_one_letter_code
_entity_poly.pdbx_strand_id
1 'polypeptide(L)'
;RALPPSESAPWRSAVPAIIDLQAVTFALGDLTRLAPSERPFARDQAEHLIHRSAQTIADAWRAEPRPPAVVEVIDDARLALRASVFAGAEELVWEGPDAAVVPTLPVTGDRGTLAVMRPGTIVMRGEPVAWWVDYDEAALPAALPACARRRPPLPHQVYRQTDERGVIVRDVVAPILADPPPGQPLLVLHREQGRTLDTSVADPSAWERQQRVAWPAGVLALPVEVSDTP
;
A
#
# COMPACT_ATOMS: atom_id res chain seq x y z
N ARG A 1 -6.85 17.09 -37.26
CA ARG A 1 -8.17 16.91 -37.91
C ARG A 1 -9.20 17.44 -36.93
N ALA A 2 -9.87 18.55 -37.22
CA ALA A 2 -10.82 19.16 -36.29
C ALA A 2 -12.09 18.29 -36.20
N LEU A 3 -12.56 17.99 -34.99
CA LEU A 3 -13.83 17.30 -34.76
C LEU A 3 -15.00 18.19 -35.20
N PRO A 4 -16.09 17.63 -35.76
CA PRO A 4 -17.27 18.39 -36.11
C PRO A 4 -17.86 19.11 -34.88
N PRO A 5 -18.51 20.28 -35.06
CA PRO A 5 -18.87 21.17 -33.96
C PRO A 5 -19.80 20.55 -32.90
N SER A 6 -20.64 19.57 -33.25
CA SER A 6 -21.51 18.84 -32.31
C SER A 6 -20.74 17.86 -31.42
N GLU A 7 -19.78 17.11 -31.96
CA GLU A 7 -18.90 16.22 -31.19
C GLU A 7 -17.89 17.01 -30.32
N SER A 8 -17.64 18.27 -30.65
CA SER A 8 -16.72 19.14 -29.91
C SER A 8 -17.32 19.79 -28.66
N ALA A 9 -18.65 19.76 -28.48
CA ALA A 9 -19.30 20.52 -27.40
C ALA A 9 -19.10 19.88 -26.01
N PRO A 10 -19.32 18.56 -25.82
CA PRO A 10 -19.00 17.88 -24.57
C PRO A 10 -17.54 18.08 -24.18
N TRP A 11 -16.63 17.84 -25.14
CA TRP A 11 -15.20 18.07 -24.97
C TRP A 11 -14.88 19.47 -24.49
N ARG A 12 -15.27 20.51 -25.23
CA ARG A 12 -14.97 21.91 -24.87
C ARG A 12 -15.47 22.27 -23.47
N SER A 13 -16.63 21.76 -23.05
CA SER A 13 -17.18 22.02 -21.72
C SER A 13 -16.44 21.29 -20.59
N ALA A 14 -15.86 20.11 -20.89
CA ALA A 14 -15.19 19.27 -19.91
C ALA A 14 -13.67 19.47 -19.82
N VAL A 15 -13.04 20.13 -20.80
CA VAL A 15 -11.58 20.37 -20.79
C VAL A 15 -11.07 20.92 -19.45
N PRO A 16 -11.69 21.95 -18.83
CA PRO A 16 -11.22 22.45 -17.54
C PRO A 16 -11.23 21.38 -16.44
N ALA A 17 -12.29 20.58 -16.35
CA ALA A 17 -12.40 19.52 -15.35
C ALA A 17 -11.38 18.38 -15.58
N ILE A 18 -11.06 18.07 -16.84
CA ILE A 18 -10.00 17.09 -17.19
C ILE A 18 -8.62 17.62 -16.75
N ILE A 19 -8.34 18.91 -17.01
CA ILE A 19 -7.10 19.57 -16.56
C ILE A 19 -7.01 19.55 -15.03
N ASP A 20 -8.11 19.86 -14.34
CA ASP A 20 -8.18 19.84 -12.87
C ASP A 20 -7.88 18.43 -12.32
N LEU A 21 -8.43 17.38 -12.93
CA LEU A 21 -8.14 15.99 -12.52
C LEU A 21 -6.66 15.66 -12.70
N GLN A 22 -6.07 15.98 -13.85
CA GLN A 22 -4.64 15.75 -14.09
C GLN A 22 -3.77 16.54 -13.11
N ALA A 23 -4.10 17.81 -12.85
CA ALA A 23 -3.39 18.64 -11.90
C ALA A 23 -3.44 18.06 -10.48
N VAL A 24 -4.61 17.60 -10.03
CA VAL A 24 -4.77 16.94 -8.74
C VAL A 24 -3.99 15.62 -8.68
N THR A 25 -4.01 14.80 -9.73
CA THR A 25 -3.21 13.57 -9.82
C THR A 25 -1.72 13.85 -9.60
N PHE A 26 -1.15 14.86 -10.28
CA PHE A 26 0.25 15.24 -10.08
C PHE A 26 0.51 15.81 -8.68
N ALA A 27 -0.37 16.67 -8.17
CA ALA A 27 -0.24 17.25 -6.84
C ALA A 27 -0.27 16.19 -5.72
N LEU A 28 -1.08 15.14 -5.89
CA LEU A 28 -1.15 14.01 -4.94
C LEU A 28 0.16 13.20 -4.91
N GLY A 29 0.87 13.10 -6.03
CA GLY A 29 2.21 12.49 -6.08
C GLY A 29 3.28 13.27 -5.29
N ASP A 30 3.06 14.57 -5.09
CA ASP A 30 3.98 15.50 -4.42
C ASP A 30 3.66 15.73 -2.93
N LEU A 31 2.71 14.99 -2.33
CA LEU A 31 2.30 15.20 -0.93
C LEU A 31 3.42 15.08 0.10
N THR A 32 4.50 14.36 -0.22
CA THR A 32 5.67 14.23 0.65
C THR A 32 6.40 15.56 0.87
N ARG A 33 6.15 16.56 0.01
CA ARG A 33 6.67 17.93 0.14
C ARG A 33 5.94 18.76 1.18
N LEU A 34 4.76 18.34 1.61
CA LEU A 34 3.99 18.96 2.69
C LEU A 34 4.40 18.39 4.05
N ALA A 35 4.19 19.18 5.11
CA ALA A 35 4.35 18.65 6.46
C ALA A 35 3.32 17.52 6.71
N PRO A 36 3.66 16.47 7.48
CA PRO A 36 2.74 15.37 7.80
C PRO A 36 1.35 15.83 8.25
N SER A 37 1.27 16.89 9.05
CA SER A 37 0.02 17.46 9.55
C SER A 37 -0.87 18.11 8.47
N GLU A 38 -0.31 18.51 7.33
CA GLU A 38 -1.04 19.18 6.24
C GLU A 38 -1.60 18.18 5.21
N ARG A 39 -1.00 16.97 5.12
CA ARG A 39 -1.38 15.95 4.14
C ARG A 39 -2.84 15.48 4.24
N PRO A 40 -3.45 15.28 5.44
CA PRO A 40 -4.86 14.91 5.53
C PRO A 40 -5.77 15.95 4.89
N PHE A 41 -5.57 17.24 5.22
CA PHE A 41 -6.36 18.33 4.66
C PHE A 41 -6.19 18.47 3.15
N ALA A 42 -4.97 18.30 2.63
CA ALA A 42 -4.71 18.29 1.19
C ALA A 42 -5.45 17.14 0.47
N ARG A 43 -5.53 15.95 1.09
CA ARG A 43 -6.28 14.80 0.56
C ARG A 43 -7.79 15.07 0.55
N ASP A 44 -8.33 15.65 1.60
CA ASP A 44 -9.76 16.01 1.66
C ASP A 44 -10.13 17.03 0.55
N GLN A 45 -9.27 18.02 0.32
CA GLN A 45 -9.45 18.96 -0.80
C GLN A 45 -9.37 18.27 -2.16
N ALA A 46 -8.40 17.38 -2.35
CA ALA A 46 -8.25 16.61 -3.58
C ALA A 46 -9.49 15.73 -3.83
N GLU A 47 -10.02 15.07 -2.80
CA GLU A 47 -11.25 14.28 -2.91
C GLU A 47 -12.44 15.15 -3.39
N HIS A 48 -12.62 16.32 -2.78
CA HIS A 48 -13.68 17.25 -3.19
C HIS A 48 -13.51 17.71 -4.65
N LEU A 49 -12.29 18.07 -5.06
CA LEU A 49 -12.00 18.49 -6.43
C LEU A 49 -12.23 17.35 -7.44
N ILE A 50 -11.76 16.14 -7.14
CA ILE A 50 -11.97 14.97 -7.99
C ILE A 50 -13.47 14.70 -8.16
N HIS A 51 -14.23 14.73 -7.07
CA HIS A 51 -15.67 14.52 -7.11
C HIS A 51 -16.38 15.56 -7.99
N ARG A 52 -16.08 16.84 -7.78
CA ARG A 52 -16.66 17.96 -8.55
C ARG A 52 -16.31 17.88 -10.04
N SER A 53 -15.05 17.59 -10.37
CA SER A 53 -14.60 17.50 -11.76
C SER A 53 -15.21 16.29 -12.46
N ALA A 54 -15.29 15.14 -11.77
CA ALA A 54 -15.97 13.95 -12.30
C ALA A 54 -17.46 14.20 -12.58
N GLN A 55 -18.16 14.94 -11.70
CA GLN A 55 -19.55 15.34 -11.92
C GLN A 55 -19.69 16.26 -13.14
N THR A 56 -18.80 17.26 -13.27
CA THR A 56 -18.78 18.17 -14.43
C THR A 56 -18.62 17.42 -15.74
N ILE A 57 -17.73 16.41 -15.77
CA ILE A 57 -17.53 15.52 -16.91
C ILE A 57 -18.78 14.67 -17.17
N ALA A 58 -19.39 14.10 -16.13
CA ALA A 58 -20.60 13.29 -16.28
C ALA A 58 -21.75 14.11 -16.88
N ASP A 59 -21.90 15.39 -16.51
CA ASP A 59 -22.90 16.28 -17.07
C ASP A 59 -22.64 16.62 -18.54
N ALA A 60 -21.38 16.81 -18.93
CA ALA A 60 -21.00 17.06 -20.33
C ALA A 60 -21.36 15.89 -21.27
N TRP A 61 -21.27 14.65 -20.77
CA TRP A 61 -21.62 13.42 -21.49
C TRP A 61 -22.94 12.80 -21.03
N ARG A 62 -23.92 13.60 -20.57
CA ARG A 62 -25.19 13.02 -20.07
C ARG A 62 -25.97 12.24 -21.13
N ALA A 63 -25.87 12.63 -22.40
CA ALA A 63 -26.65 12.07 -23.50
C ALA A 63 -25.90 10.99 -24.30
N GLU A 64 -24.63 10.74 -24.01
CA GLU A 64 -23.77 9.86 -24.79
C GLU A 64 -22.73 9.16 -23.91
N PRO A 65 -22.21 7.99 -24.31
CA PRO A 65 -21.15 7.33 -23.55
C PRO A 65 -19.89 8.20 -23.43
N ARG A 66 -19.28 8.20 -22.24
CA ARG A 66 -17.99 8.87 -22.03
C ARG A 66 -16.88 8.16 -22.83
N PRO A 67 -15.98 8.90 -23.50
CA PRO A 67 -14.82 8.31 -24.16
C PRO A 67 -13.93 7.56 -23.15
N PRO A 68 -13.32 6.41 -23.51
CA PRO A 68 -12.46 5.64 -22.61
C PRO A 68 -11.35 6.47 -21.96
N ALA A 69 -10.66 7.31 -22.73
CA ALA A 69 -9.61 8.19 -22.22
C ALA A 69 -10.08 9.16 -21.12
N VAL A 70 -11.35 9.58 -21.14
CA VAL A 70 -11.92 10.44 -20.09
C VAL A 70 -12.22 9.65 -18.82
N VAL A 71 -12.64 8.39 -18.97
CA VAL A 71 -12.84 7.47 -17.85
C VAL A 71 -11.49 7.18 -17.19
N GLU A 72 -10.45 6.90 -17.97
CA GLU A 72 -9.08 6.67 -17.51
C GLU A 72 -8.57 7.84 -16.64
N VAL A 73 -8.73 9.10 -17.07
CA VAL A 73 -8.30 10.26 -16.27
C VAL A 73 -9.01 10.35 -14.90
N ILE A 74 -10.30 9.98 -14.83
CA ILE A 74 -11.03 9.96 -13.56
C ILE A 74 -10.50 8.84 -12.66
N ASP A 75 -10.26 7.67 -13.24
CA ASP A 75 -9.79 6.49 -12.50
C ASP A 75 -8.35 6.69 -12.01
N ASP A 76 -7.49 7.33 -12.81
CA ASP A 76 -6.12 7.73 -12.43
C ASP A 76 -6.14 8.69 -11.23
N ALA A 77 -7.00 9.71 -11.25
CA ALA A 77 -7.09 10.66 -10.13
C ALA A 77 -7.59 9.99 -8.84
N ARG A 78 -8.54 9.06 -8.96
CA ARG A 78 -9.02 8.26 -7.81
C ARG A 78 -7.95 7.30 -7.30
N LEU A 79 -7.21 6.66 -8.19
CA LEU A 79 -6.10 5.79 -7.82
C LEU A 79 -5.01 6.58 -7.10
N ALA A 80 -4.64 7.75 -7.62
CA ALA A 80 -3.69 8.66 -6.97
C ALA A 80 -4.17 9.08 -5.57
N LEU A 81 -5.47 9.39 -5.41
CA LEU A 81 -6.04 9.71 -4.09
C LEU A 81 -5.94 8.52 -3.13
N ARG A 82 -6.22 7.30 -3.58
CA ARG A 82 -6.04 6.10 -2.73
C ARG A 82 -4.58 5.87 -2.37
N ALA A 83 -3.66 6.01 -3.33
CA ALA A 83 -2.22 5.87 -3.10
C ALA A 83 -1.68 6.94 -2.14
N SER A 84 -2.28 8.13 -2.15
CA SER A 84 -1.84 9.28 -1.36
C SER A 84 -1.86 9.05 0.16
N VAL A 85 -2.64 8.08 0.65
CA VAL A 85 -2.65 7.70 2.08
C VAL A 85 -1.31 7.10 2.52
N PHE A 86 -0.51 6.62 1.56
CA PHE A 86 0.82 6.07 1.74
C PHE A 86 1.94 7.07 1.41
N ALA A 87 1.61 8.34 1.19
CA ALA A 87 2.62 9.36 0.92
C ALA A 87 3.63 9.45 2.06
N GLY A 88 4.89 9.17 1.76
CA GLY A 88 5.97 9.15 2.74
C GLY A 88 6.11 7.81 3.45
N ALA A 89 5.54 6.73 2.90
CA ALA A 89 5.71 5.39 3.41
C ALA A 89 7.18 5.00 3.48
N GLU A 90 7.53 4.36 4.60
CA GLU A 90 8.82 3.74 4.82
C GLU A 90 8.62 2.30 5.24
N GLU A 91 9.55 1.42 4.88
CA GLU A 91 9.49 0.01 5.24
C GLU A 91 10.84 -0.51 5.73
N LEU A 92 10.81 -1.53 6.58
CA LEU A 92 11.96 -2.32 7.00
C LEU A 92 11.92 -3.65 6.28
N VAL A 93 12.93 -3.91 5.45
CA VAL A 93 13.08 -5.16 4.70
C VAL A 93 14.17 -6.02 5.31
N TRP A 94 13.89 -7.29 5.58
CA TRP A 94 14.87 -8.22 6.12
C TRP A 94 15.98 -8.50 5.11
N GLU A 95 17.24 -8.20 5.46
CA GLU A 95 18.42 -8.43 4.62
C GLU A 95 19.40 -9.43 5.25
N GLY A 96 18.95 -10.14 6.29
CA GLY A 96 19.74 -11.18 6.94
C GLY A 96 20.13 -12.31 5.98
N PRO A 97 21.23 -13.04 6.27
CA PRO A 97 21.69 -14.15 5.43
C PRO A 97 20.72 -15.34 5.48
N ASP A 98 20.09 -15.56 6.63
CA ASP A 98 19.19 -16.68 6.90
C ASP A 98 17.77 -16.21 7.22
N ALA A 99 16.83 -17.15 7.18
CA ALA A 99 15.49 -16.95 7.72
C ALA A 99 15.56 -16.62 9.22
N ALA A 100 14.70 -15.72 9.69
CA ALA A 100 14.64 -15.36 11.10
C ALA A 100 13.22 -15.36 11.63
N VAL A 101 13.07 -15.46 12.95
CA VAL A 101 11.78 -15.28 13.60
C VAL A 101 11.63 -13.82 13.98
N VAL A 102 10.55 -13.19 13.53
CA VAL A 102 10.21 -11.81 13.89
C VAL A 102 9.97 -11.75 15.40
N PRO A 103 10.76 -10.95 16.15
CA PRO A 103 10.60 -10.83 17.60
C PRO A 103 9.36 -10.00 17.95
N THR A 104 9.03 -9.93 19.24
CA THR A 104 8.09 -8.92 19.73
C THR A 104 8.68 -7.53 19.50
N LEU A 105 8.00 -6.72 18.69
CA LEU A 105 8.46 -5.37 18.35
C LEU A 105 7.92 -4.34 19.35
N PRO A 106 8.76 -3.37 19.79
CA PRO A 106 8.33 -2.29 20.66
C PRO A 106 7.53 -1.25 19.86
N VAL A 107 6.21 -1.37 19.88
CA VAL A 107 5.30 -0.42 19.22
C VAL A 107 4.84 0.64 20.22
N THR A 108 5.48 1.80 20.21
CA THR A 108 5.34 2.84 21.25
C THR A 108 4.75 4.18 20.77
N GLY A 109 4.51 4.37 19.48
CA GLY A 109 4.00 5.63 18.92
C GLY A 109 2.47 5.79 19.03
N ASP A 110 1.99 7.04 19.04
CA ASP A 110 0.56 7.43 19.16
C ASP A 110 -0.03 8.01 17.86
N ARG A 111 0.79 8.20 16.83
CA ARG A 111 0.42 8.82 15.55
C ARG A 111 0.68 7.89 14.36
N GLY A 112 0.14 8.27 13.21
CA GLY A 112 0.44 7.62 11.94
C GLY A 112 -0.17 6.23 11.78
N THR A 113 0.25 5.57 10.72
CA THR A 113 -0.19 4.22 10.36
C THR A 113 1.01 3.28 10.44
N LEU A 114 0.83 2.10 11.02
CA LEU A 114 1.88 1.10 11.17
C LEU A 114 1.31 -0.29 10.90
N ALA A 115 1.94 -1.02 9.98
CA ALA A 115 1.78 -2.44 9.84
C ALA A 115 3.09 -3.17 10.16
N VAL A 116 2.97 -4.31 10.84
CA VAL A 116 4.11 -5.14 11.22
C VAL A 116 3.77 -6.61 10.98
N MET A 117 4.77 -7.41 10.64
CA MET A 117 4.65 -8.84 10.70
C MET A 117 4.37 -9.25 12.14
N ARG A 118 3.47 -10.23 12.31
CA ARG A 118 3.17 -10.77 13.64
C ARG A 118 4.45 -11.34 14.29
N PRO A 119 4.70 -11.09 15.60
CA PRO A 119 5.77 -11.77 16.31
C PRO A 119 5.62 -13.30 16.21
N GLY A 120 6.73 -14.00 15.99
CA GLY A 120 6.75 -15.44 15.70
C GLY A 120 6.69 -15.76 14.20
N THR A 121 6.43 -14.80 13.32
CA THR A 121 6.52 -14.99 11.85
C THR A 121 7.95 -15.35 11.44
N ILE A 122 8.12 -16.39 10.63
CA ILE A 122 9.40 -16.67 9.98
C ILE A 122 9.51 -15.76 8.76
N VAL A 123 10.50 -14.87 8.74
CA VAL A 123 10.78 -13.92 7.66
C VAL A 123 11.95 -14.41 6.80
N MET A 124 11.83 -14.18 5.49
CA MET A 124 12.85 -14.45 4.49
C MET A 124 13.56 -13.19 4.01
N ARG A 125 14.77 -13.36 3.45
CA ARG A 125 15.53 -12.25 2.85
C ARG A 125 14.70 -11.59 1.75
N GLY A 126 14.61 -10.27 1.79
CA GLY A 126 13.87 -9.45 0.83
C GLY A 126 12.44 -9.14 1.26
N GLU A 127 11.94 -9.71 2.36
CA GLU A 127 10.58 -9.46 2.82
C GLU A 127 10.48 -8.20 3.71
N PRO A 128 9.48 -7.33 3.48
CA PRO A 128 9.14 -6.25 4.40
C PRO A 128 8.58 -6.81 5.71
N VAL A 129 9.26 -6.53 6.83
CA VAL A 129 8.84 -6.90 8.18
C VAL A 129 7.89 -5.87 8.78
N ALA A 130 8.01 -4.62 8.36
CA ALA A 130 7.17 -3.53 8.82
C ALA A 130 7.10 -2.42 7.77
N TRP A 131 6.00 -1.68 7.74
CA TRP A 131 5.93 -0.41 7.04
C TRP A 131 5.07 0.59 7.83
N TRP A 132 5.35 1.87 7.65
CA TRP A 132 4.63 2.94 8.33
C TRP A 132 4.54 4.22 7.51
N VAL A 133 3.61 5.07 7.91
CA VAL A 133 3.40 6.44 7.39
C VAL A 133 3.20 7.35 8.60
N ASP A 134 4.02 8.40 8.71
CA ASP A 134 3.93 9.44 9.76
C ASP A 134 3.91 8.87 11.21
N TYR A 135 4.66 7.78 11.44
CA TYR A 135 4.80 7.07 12.72
C TYR A 135 6.21 7.29 13.29
N ASP A 136 6.35 7.36 14.62
CA ASP A 136 7.65 7.45 15.29
C ASP A 136 8.27 6.06 15.43
N GLU A 137 9.15 5.70 14.49
CA GLU A 137 9.75 4.37 14.37
C GLU A 137 10.97 4.13 15.25
N ALA A 138 11.39 5.07 16.11
CA ALA A 138 12.74 5.06 16.70
C ALA A 138 13.16 3.71 17.34
N ALA A 139 12.21 2.95 17.89
CA ALA A 139 12.46 1.65 18.52
C ALA A 139 12.44 0.44 17.56
N LEU A 140 11.87 0.55 16.36
CA LEU A 140 11.70 -0.59 15.43
C LEU A 140 13.03 -1.07 14.81
N PRO A 141 13.90 -0.19 14.25
CA PRO A 141 15.16 -0.64 13.65
C PRO A 141 16.09 -1.35 14.65
N ALA A 142 16.09 -0.92 15.92
CA ALA A 142 16.90 -1.53 16.96
C ALA A 142 16.47 -2.97 17.28
N ALA A 143 15.17 -3.28 17.17
CA ALA A 143 14.63 -4.62 17.37
C ALA A 143 14.87 -5.55 16.15
N LEU A 144 15.23 -4.98 14.99
CA LEU A 144 15.42 -5.69 13.73
C LEU A 144 16.75 -5.28 13.06
N PRO A 145 17.91 -5.59 13.66
CA PRO A 145 19.19 -5.04 13.23
C PRO A 145 19.66 -5.49 11.83
N ALA A 146 19.09 -6.57 11.29
CA ALA A 146 19.39 -7.05 9.94
C ALA A 146 18.42 -6.50 8.89
N CYS A 147 17.51 -5.58 9.25
CA CYS A 147 16.63 -4.93 8.29
C CYS A 147 17.27 -3.69 7.66
N ALA A 148 17.09 -3.53 6.35
CA ALA A 148 17.36 -2.28 5.64
C ALA A 148 16.08 -1.43 5.56
N ARG A 149 16.24 -0.11 5.71
CA ARG A 149 15.16 0.86 5.52
C ARG A 149 15.00 1.19 4.04
N ARG A 150 13.77 1.18 3.55
CA ARG A 150 13.41 1.57 2.17
C ARG A 150 12.26 2.58 2.19
N ARG A 151 12.13 3.33 1.09
CA ARG A 151 11.09 4.34 0.86
C ARG A 151 10.39 4.05 -0.46
N PRO A 152 9.53 3.03 -0.51
CA PRO A 152 8.85 2.68 -1.75
C PRO A 152 7.72 3.70 -2.03
N PRO A 153 7.29 3.82 -3.30
CA PRO A 153 6.14 4.67 -3.64
C PRO A 153 4.84 4.16 -2.99
N LEU A 154 4.72 2.85 -2.82
CA LEU A 154 3.67 2.18 -2.07
C LEU A 154 4.33 1.15 -1.15
N PRO A 155 3.90 0.99 0.11
CA PRO A 155 4.40 -0.06 0.96
C PRO A 155 3.99 -1.42 0.41
N HIS A 156 4.78 -2.44 0.72
CA HIS A 156 4.54 -3.79 0.28
C HIS A 156 3.81 -4.63 1.35
N GLN A 157 3.04 -5.61 0.90
CA GLN A 157 2.47 -6.71 1.68
C GLN A 157 3.15 -8.03 1.29
N VAL A 158 3.20 -8.98 2.22
CA VAL A 158 3.76 -10.33 2.01
C VAL A 158 2.63 -11.33 2.12
N TYR A 159 2.48 -12.18 1.11
CA TYR A 159 1.49 -13.23 1.03
C TYR A 159 2.17 -14.60 1.05
N ARG A 160 1.92 -15.35 2.12
CA ARG A 160 2.45 -16.69 2.29
C ARG A 160 1.58 -17.71 1.60
N GLN A 161 2.16 -18.43 0.65
CA GLN A 161 1.47 -19.48 -0.10
C GLN A 161 1.79 -20.85 0.49
N THR A 162 0.73 -21.64 0.66
CA THR A 162 0.82 -23.04 1.07
C THR A 162 0.29 -23.94 -0.04
N ASP A 163 0.81 -25.16 -0.11
CA ASP A 163 0.22 -26.21 -0.93
C ASP A 163 -1.07 -26.76 -0.29
N GLU A 164 -1.69 -27.75 -0.96
CA GLU A 164 -2.90 -28.43 -0.49
C GLU A 164 -2.74 -29.16 0.85
N ARG A 165 -1.50 -29.41 1.29
CA ARG A 165 -1.17 -30.07 2.56
C ARG A 165 -0.91 -29.05 3.68
N GLY A 166 -0.99 -27.76 3.38
CA GLY A 166 -0.68 -26.68 4.31
C GLY A 166 0.83 -26.46 4.49
N VAL A 167 1.67 -26.99 3.60
CA VAL A 167 3.12 -26.77 3.62
C VAL A 167 3.43 -25.45 2.91
N ILE A 168 4.26 -24.62 3.51
CA ILE A 168 4.67 -23.33 2.93
C ILE A 168 5.56 -23.59 1.72
N VAL A 169 5.19 -23.04 0.57
CA VAL A 169 5.92 -23.24 -0.69
C VAL A 169 6.67 -22.01 -1.16
N ARG A 170 6.16 -20.81 -0.91
CA ARG A 170 6.79 -19.53 -1.26
C ARG A 170 6.11 -18.37 -0.56
N ASP A 171 6.79 -17.24 -0.56
CA ASP A 171 6.23 -15.94 -0.18
C ASP A 171 6.20 -15.01 -1.40
N VAL A 172 5.13 -14.23 -1.53
CA VAL A 172 4.93 -13.25 -2.61
C VAL A 172 4.82 -11.85 -2.01
N VAL A 173 5.72 -10.96 -2.40
CA VAL A 173 5.74 -9.55 -2.03
C VAL A 173 5.05 -8.75 -3.14
N ALA A 174 4.04 -7.96 -2.77
CA ALA A 174 3.29 -7.13 -3.72
C ALA A 174 2.94 -5.76 -3.11
N PRO A 175 2.79 -4.69 -3.91
CA PRO A 175 2.34 -3.39 -3.44
C PRO A 175 0.96 -3.51 -2.79
N ILE A 176 0.70 -2.73 -1.73
CA ILE A 176 -0.54 -2.85 -0.95
C ILE A 176 -1.83 -2.54 -1.73
N LEU A 177 -1.72 -1.84 -2.87
CA LEU A 177 -2.85 -1.49 -3.73
C LEU A 177 -2.98 -2.37 -4.98
N ALA A 178 -2.04 -3.30 -5.20
CA ALA A 178 -2.14 -4.26 -6.29
C ALA A 178 -3.22 -5.32 -5.98
N ASP A 179 -3.66 -6.04 -7.02
CA ASP A 179 -4.52 -7.20 -6.83
C ASP A 179 -3.83 -8.22 -5.91
N PRO A 180 -4.46 -8.63 -4.79
CA PRO A 180 -3.79 -9.45 -3.79
C PRO A 180 -3.50 -10.85 -4.38
N PRO A 181 -2.23 -11.30 -4.37
CA PRO A 181 -1.89 -12.68 -4.66
C PRO A 181 -2.61 -13.64 -3.71
N PRO A 182 -2.85 -14.91 -4.11
CA PRO A 182 -3.34 -15.91 -3.18
C PRO A 182 -2.32 -16.12 -2.06
N GLY A 183 -2.82 -16.43 -0.86
CA GLY A 183 -1.99 -16.71 0.32
C GLY A 183 -2.47 -15.98 1.57
N GLN A 184 -1.79 -16.26 2.69
CA GLN A 184 -2.04 -15.59 3.95
C GLN A 184 -1.23 -14.28 4.02
N PRO A 185 -1.86 -13.11 4.25
CA PRO A 185 -1.12 -11.87 4.48
C PRO A 185 -0.36 -11.95 5.80
N LEU A 186 0.91 -11.54 5.80
CA LEU A 186 1.79 -11.62 6.97
C LEU A 186 1.92 -10.31 7.74
N LEU A 187 1.86 -9.16 7.05
CA LEU A 187 1.83 -7.85 7.71
C LEU A 187 0.40 -7.54 8.15
N VAL A 188 0.25 -7.22 9.43
CA VAL A 188 -1.02 -6.87 10.05
C VAL A 188 -0.98 -5.39 10.43
N LEU A 189 -2.06 -4.68 10.11
CA LEU A 189 -2.23 -3.31 10.52
C LEU A 189 -2.40 -3.24 12.03
N HIS A 190 -1.44 -2.65 12.72
CA HIS A 190 -1.48 -2.51 14.18
C HIS A 190 -2.01 -1.13 14.60
N ARG A 191 -1.72 -0.11 13.78
CA ARG A 191 -2.23 1.25 13.98
C ARG A 191 -2.67 1.84 12.66
N GLU A 192 -3.79 2.54 12.69
CA GLU A 192 -4.35 3.26 11.56
C GLU A 192 -4.60 4.71 11.96
N GLN A 193 -3.83 5.65 11.41
CA GLN A 193 -3.96 7.09 11.67
C GLN A 193 -4.05 7.44 13.17
N GLY A 194 -3.16 6.87 13.99
CA GLY A 194 -3.14 7.08 15.43
C GLY A 194 -4.10 6.19 16.23
N ARG A 195 -5.03 5.46 15.60
CA ARG A 195 -5.92 4.51 16.27
C ARG A 195 -5.26 3.14 16.36
N THR A 196 -5.05 2.63 17.57
CA THR A 196 -4.63 1.24 17.78
C THR A 196 -5.76 0.31 17.33
N LEU A 197 -5.43 -0.65 16.48
CA LEU A 197 -6.33 -1.74 16.13
C LEU A 197 -6.10 -2.88 17.10
N ASP A 198 -7.18 -3.50 17.57
CA ASP A 198 -7.08 -4.70 18.40
C ASP A 198 -6.55 -5.85 17.55
N THR A 199 -5.22 -5.97 17.53
CA THR A 199 -4.53 -7.13 17.01
C THR A 199 -4.26 -8.05 18.18
N SER A 200 -5.30 -8.60 18.81
CA SER A 200 -5.12 -9.63 19.84
C SER A 200 -4.17 -10.71 19.31
N VAL A 201 -2.94 -10.67 19.82
CA VAL A 201 -1.81 -11.44 19.28
C VAL A 201 -2.02 -12.88 19.77
N ALA A 202 -2.29 -13.81 18.85
CA ALA A 202 -2.11 -15.22 19.15
C ALA A 202 -0.69 -15.40 19.71
N ASP A 203 -0.54 -16.14 20.82
CA ASP A 203 0.74 -16.41 21.49
C ASP A 203 1.88 -16.53 20.44
N PRO A 204 2.88 -15.63 20.42
CA PRO A 204 3.95 -15.62 19.42
C PRO A 204 4.63 -16.97 19.27
N SER A 205 4.79 -17.71 20.37
CA SER A 205 5.39 -19.04 20.34
C SER A 205 4.45 -20.08 19.72
N ALA A 206 3.13 -19.96 19.90
CA ALA A 206 2.17 -20.81 19.21
C ALA A 206 2.15 -20.54 17.71
N TRP A 207 2.22 -19.26 17.31
CA TRP A 207 2.30 -18.85 15.91
C TRP A 207 3.59 -19.33 15.23
N GLU A 208 4.73 -19.23 15.92
CA GLU A 208 6.00 -19.77 15.43
C GLU A 208 5.92 -21.29 15.24
N ARG A 209 5.41 -22.03 16.25
CA ARG A 209 5.25 -23.50 16.15
C ARG A 209 4.39 -23.89 14.95
N GLN A 210 3.28 -23.19 14.72
CA GLN A 210 2.41 -23.45 13.58
C GLN A 210 3.16 -23.30 12.25
N GLN A 211 3.94 -22.23 12.08
CA GLN A 211 4.72 -22.04 10.86
C GLN A 211 5.84 -23.05 10.70
N ARG A 212 6.52 -23.43 11.79
CA ARG A 212 7.56 -24.47 11.75
C ARG A 212 7.01 -25.84 11.36
N VAL A 213 5.78 -26.17 11.78
CA VAL A 213 5.10 -27.40 11.35
C VAL A 213 4.78 -27.35 9.86
N ALA A 214 4.39 -26.17 9.35
CA ALA A 214 4.12 -25.95 7.93
C ALA A 214 5.41 -25.78 7.10
N TRP A 215 6.59 -25.70 7.72
CA TRP A 215 7.85 -25.44 7.03
C TRP A 215 8.36 -26.70 6.31
N PRO A 216 8.83 -26.62 5.05
CA PRO A 216 9.37 -27.78 4.37
C PRO A 216 10.62 -28.34 5.07
N ALA A 217 10.65 -29.66 5.25
CA ALA A 217 11.77 -30.33 5.90
C ALA A 217 13.09 -30.12 5.14
N GLY A 218 14.14 -29.70 5.85
CA GLY A 218 15.48 -29.50 5.28
C GLY A 218 15.65 -28.23 4.44
N VAL A 219 14.63 -27.37 4.35
CA VAL A 219 14.71 -26.10 3.63
C VAL A 219 15.14 -24.98 4.56
N LEU A 220 16.25 -24.32 4.26
CA LEU A 220 16.76 -23.18 5.04
C LEU A 220 16.14 -21.86 4.60
N ALA A 221 15.72 -21.78 3.34
CA ALA A 221 15.14 -20.58 2.75
C ALA A 221 14.12 -20.92 1.69
N LEU A 222 13.00 -20.20 1.70
CA LEU A 222 11.97 -20.28 0.67
C LEU A 222 12.21 -19.23 -0.41
N PRO A 223 11.74 -19.49 -1.64
CA PRO A 223 11.73 -18.47 -2.68
C PRO A 223 10.80 -17.31 -2.28
N VAL A 224 11.30 -16.09 -2.48
CA VAL A 224 10.54 -14.85 -2.35
C VAL A 224 10.38 -14.28 -3.76
N GLU A 225 9.13 -14.10 -4.18
CA GLU A 225 8.80 -13.46 -5.45
C GLU A 225 8.39 -12.02 -5.19
N VAL A 226 9.05 -11.07 -5.86
CA VAL A 226 8.72 -9.64 -5.74
C VAL A 226 8.00 -9.21 -7.01
N SER A 227 6.76 -8.76 -6.86
CA SER A 227 6.02 -8.08 -7.92
C SER A 227 6.17 -6.57 -7.73
N ASP A 228 6.80 -5.90 -8.69
CA ASP A 228 6.87 -4.43 -8.71
C ASP A 228 5.70 -3.79 -9.49
N THR A 229 4.79 -4.61 -10.02
CA THR A 229 3.63 -4.12 -10.79
C THR A 229 2.56 -3.62 -9.82
N PRO A 230 2.17 -2.32 -9.89
CA PRO A 230 1.07 -1.77 -9.11
C PRO A 230 -0.31 -2.26 -9.59
#